data_AF-A0A359GVL6-F1
#
_entry.id   AF-A0A359GVL6-F1
#
_cell.length_a   1.000
_cell.length_b   1.000
_cell.length_c   1.000
_cell.angle_alpha   90.00
_cell.angle_beta   90.00
_cell.angle_gamma   90.00
#
_symmetry.space_group_name_H-M   'P 1'
#
loop_
_entity.id
_entity.type
_entity.pdbx_description
1 polymer ?
#
loop_
_entity_poly.entity_id
_entity_poly.type
_entity_poly.pdbx_seq_one_letter_code
_entity_poly.pdbx_strand_id
1 'polypeptide(L)' 'MLGYVTIGVKDMGRAEGFYNALLAEIGAKQLFGQDRIKFYGTRPEGSMLAVCIP' A
#
# COMPACT_ATOMS: atom_id res chain seq x y z
N MET A 1 -13.72 10.98 6.24
CA MET A 1 -13.44 9.54 6.32
C MET A 1 -12.69 9.14 5.06
N LEU A 2 -11.36 8.94 5.13
CA LEU A 2 -10.57 8.49 3.97
C LEU A 2 -10.63 6.96 3.94
N GLY A 3 -11.43 6.42 3.01
CA GLY A 3 -11.62 4.97 2.85
C GLY A 3 -10.32 4.29 2.43
N TYR A 4 -9.71 4.75 1.34
CA TYR A 4 -8.36 4.39 0.90
C TYR A 4 -8.00 5.24 -0.34
N VAL A 5 -6.71 5.40 -0.63
CA VAL A 5 -6.24 6.03 -1.88
C VAL A 5 -5.47 5.00 -2.69
N THR A 6 -5.78 4.89 -3.98
CA THR A 6 -5.10 3.96 -4.89
C THR A 6 -4.12 4.70 -5.80
N ILE A 7 -2.89 4.20 -5.87
CA ILE A 7 -1.82 4.73 -6.72
C ILE A 7 -1.45 3.65 -7.75
N GLY A 8 -1.55 4.01 -9.03
CA GLY A 8 -1.09 3.17 -10.13
C GLY A 8 0.42 3.21 -10.26
N VAL A 9 1.07 2.05 -10.26
CA VAL A 9 2.53 1.90 -10.43
C VAL A 9 2.83 1.05 -11.66
N LYS A 10 3.99 1.31 -12.26
CA LYS A 10 4.46 0.58 -13.45
C LYS A 10 5.10 -0.76 -13.09
N ASP A 11 5.71 -0.86 -11.92
CA ASP A 11 6.50 -2.01 -11.47
C ASP A 11 6.18 -2.28 -10.00
N MET A 12 5.53 -3.42 -9.72
CA MET A 12 5.09 -3.77 -8.38
C MET A 12 6.28 -4.10 -7.45
N GLY A 13 7.33 -4.75 -7.95
CA GLY A 13 8.48 -5.13 -7.11
C GLY A 13 9.24 -3.90 -6.61
N ARG A 14 9.44 -2.91 -7.48
CA ARG A 14 10.01 -1.62 -7.09
C ARG A 14 9.09 -0.83 -6.17
N ALA A 15 7.80 -0.83 -6.45
CA ALA A 15 6.83 -0.12 -5.62
C ALA A 15 6.74 -0.73 -4.22
N GLU A 16 6.69 -2.05 -4.09
CA GLU A 16 6.70 -2.74 -2.80
C GLU A 16 7.94 -2.39 -1.99
N GLY A 17 9.14 -2.41 -2.58
CA GLY A 17 10.36 -2.03 -1.88
C GLY A 17 10.31 -0.59 -1.34
N PHE A 18 9.88 0.35 -2.18
CA PHE A 18 9.77 1.76 -1.81
C PHE A 18 8.69 2.01 -0.74
N TYR A 19 7.46 1.52 -0.97
CA TYR A 19 6.33 1.75 -0.07
C TYR A 19 6.47 0.97 1.23
N ASN A 20 7.05 -0.23 1.24
CA ASN A 20 7.35 -0.91 2.50
C ASN A 20 8.33 -0.11 3.35
N ALA A 21 9.43 0.38 2.76
CA ALA A 21 10.41 1.18 3.50
C ALA A 21 9.80 2.50 4.00
N LEU A 22 9.07 3.21 3.14
CA LEU A 22 8.45 4.49 3.49
C LEU A 22 7.37 4.35 4.58
N LEU A 23 6.52 3.32 4.47
CA LEU A 23 5.38 3.15 5.36
C LEU A 23 5.78 2.50 6.69
N ALA A 24 6.89 1.76 6.72
CA ALA A 24 7.46 1.23 7.96
C ALA A 24 7.81 2.34 8.96
N GLU A 25 8.30 3.49 8.48
CA GLU A 25 8.64 4.65 9.34
C GLU A 25 7.43 5.19 10.14
N ILE A 26 6.22 5.03 9.61
CA ILE A 26 4.96 5.43 10.27
C ILE A 26 4.21 4.25 10.89
N GLY A 27 4.84 3.07 10.97
CA GLY A 27 4.25 1.85 11.52
C GLY A 27 3.16 1.22 10.63
N ALA A 28 3.06 1.64 9.37
CA ALA A 28 2.17 1.04 8.39
C ALA A 28 2.86 -0.15 7.73
N LYS A 29 2.09 -1.20 7.48
CA LYS A 29 2.57 -2.43 6.83
C LYS A 29 1.61 -2.86 5.75
N GLN A 30 2.07 -3.75 4.88
CA GLN A 30 1.19 -4.41 3.94
C GLN A 30 0.14 -5.23 4.72
N LEU A 31 -1.12 -4.87 4.57
CA LEU A 31 -2.24 -5.52 5.27
C LEU A 31 -2.76 -6.70 4.45
N PHE A 32 -3.01 -6.48 3.17
CA PHE A 32 -3.58 -7.46 2.26
C PHE A 32 -3.24 -7.09 0.81
N GLY A 33 -3.09 -8.06 -0.08
CA GLY A 33 -2.79 -7.78 -1.47
C GLY A 33 -2.78 -9.01 -2.34
N GLN A 34 -3.24 -8.84 -3.59
CA GLN A 34 -3.18 -9.83 -4.66
C GLN A 34 -2.00 -9.51 -5.60
N ASP A 35 -1.85 -10.25 -6.70
CA ASP A 35 -0.76 -10.04 -7.67
C ASP A 35 -0.78 -8.65 -8.31
N ARG A 36 -1.96 -8.03 -8.45
CA ARG A 36 -2.12 -6.73 -9.12
C ARG A 36 -2.35 -5.54 -8.19
N ILE A 37 -2.58 -5.76 -6.90
CA ILE A 37 -2.87 -4.68 -5.94
C ILE A 37 -2.39 -5.05 -4.54
N LYS A 38 -1.68 -4.13 -3.88
CA LYS A 38 -1.24 -4.25 -2.49
C LYS A 38 -1.83 -3.12 -1.66
N PHE A 39 -2.36 -3.45 -0.49
CA PHE A 39 -2.90 -2.49 0.47
C PHE A 39 -1.97 -2.36 1.66
N TYR A 40 -1.75 -1.12 2.04
CA TYR A 40 -0.94 -0.72 3.16
C TYR A 40 -1.76 0.07 4.16
N GLY A 41 -1.51 -0.15 5.45
CA GLY A 41 -2.15 0.61 6.50
C GLY A 41 -1.55 0.31 7.87
N THR A 42 -1.83 1.18 8.83
CA THR A 42 -1.47 0.98 10.23
C THR A 42 -2.47 0.09 10.96
N ARG A 43 -3.76 0.15 10.56
CA ARG A 43 -4.87 -0.61 11.13
C ARG A 43 -5.91 -0.96 10.05
N PRO A 44 -6.64 -2.08 10.16
CA PRO A 44 -7.69 -2.47 9.21
C PRO A 44 -8.84 -1.45 9.10
N GLU A 45 -9.16 -0.79 10.22
CA GLU A 45 -10.24 0.20 10.34
C GLU A 45 -9.80 1.63 9.93
N GLY A 46 -8.52 1.81 9.60
CA GLY A 46 -7.89 3.12 9.40
C GLY A 46 -7.77 3.53 7.93
N SER A 47 -7.17 4.69 7.70
CA SER A 47 -6.84 5.14 6.34
C SER A 47 -5.78 4.24 5.71
N MET A 48 -6.08 3.73 4.51
CA MET A 48 -5.23 2.79 3.78
C MET A 48 -4.72 3.38 2.46
N LEU A 49 -3.54 2.93 2.05
CA LEU A 49 -2.93 3.25 0.77
C LEU A 49 -2.84 1.97 -0.06
N ALA A 50 -3.47 1.97 -1.23
CA ALA A 50 -3.42 0.87 -2.17
C ALA A 50 -2.47 1.21 -3.31
N VAL A 51 -1.66 0.23 -3.73
CA VAL A 51 -0.74 0.32 -4.86
C VAL A 51 -1.17 -0.74 -5.86
N CYS A 52 -1.49 -0.36 -7.10
CA CYS A 52 -1.91 -1.31 -8.13
C CYS A 52 -1.13 -1.17 -9.43
N ILE A 53 -1.06 -2.23 -10.22
CA ILE A 53 -0.65 -2.13 -11.63
C ILE A 53 -1.89 -1.86 -12.49
N PRO A 54 -1.95 -0.72 -13.21
CA PRO A 54 -3.03 -0.40 -14.17
C PRO A 54 -3.31 -1.53 -15.16
#